data_AF-A0A1S2LCP2-F1
#
_entry.id   AF-A0A1S2LCP2-F1
#
_cell.length_a   1.000
_cell.length_b   1.000
_cell.length_c   1.000
_cell.angle_alpha   90.00
_cell.angle_beta   90.00
_cell.angle_gamma   90.00
#
_symmetry.space_group_name_H-M   'P 1'
#
loop_
_entity.id
_entity.type
_entity.pdbx_description
1 polymer ?
#
loop_
_entity_poly.entity_id
_entity_poly.type
_entity_poly.pdbx_seq_one_letter_code
_entity_poly.pdbx_strand_id
1 'polypeptide(L)'
;MTTKMVTVQQFSRSVYSLIKSERDHYTLRPFNQFQPLDSMWWIIPSKDWPAYEKAKFCFYKENKTTDTMLFSGIHIEKGRTASLSSKELMDHRWAWNSLVQSETLAALTSSLVRISGKYTPFIQLDAHITKDDYHSIQFSFQPNGQLIKQPTNRNEELFEAVMEETTLDDLLTRCTLDPTLSYVWIDLYIGVKLDLKDFHRGEKDEHLIYQDVLKDLEQFVLI
;
A
#
# COMPACT_ATOMS: atom_id res chain seq x y z
N MET A 1 35.51 2.84 -1.41
CA MET A 1 34.42 3.64 -2.00
C MET A 1 33.18 3.39 -1.15
N THR A 2 32.63 4.43 -0.52
CA THR A 2 31.43 4.32 0.31
C THR A 2 30.22 4.39 -0.62
N THR A 3 29.67 3.24 -0.99
CA THR A 3 28.48 3.17 -1.84
C THR A 3 27.30 3.79 -1.08
N LYS A 4 26.69 4.82 -1.64
CA LYS A 4 25.67 5.64 -0.97
C LYS A 4 24.36 4.85 -0.92
N MET A 5 23.82 4.66 0.28
CA MET A 5 22.56 3.94 0.48
C MET A 5 21.41 4.63 -0.25
N VAL A 6 20.63 3.88 -1.03
CA VAL A 6 19.41 4.40 -1.67
C VAL A 6 18.39 4.71 -0.56
N THR A 7 18.11 5.99 -0.37
CA THR A 7 17.06 6.44 0.55
C THR A 7 15.67 6.25 -0.07
N VAL A 8 14.63 6.15 0.77
CA VAL A 8 13.23 6.10 0.28
C VAL A 8 12.93 7.31 -0.60
N GLN A 9 13.40 8.51 -0.20
CA GLN A 9 13.24 9.73 -0.98
C GLN A 9 13.86 9.62 -2.39
N GLN A 10 15.08 9.08 -2.49
CA GLN A 10 15.74 8.92 -3.79
C GLN A 10 14.96 7.93 -4.65
N PHE A 11 14.60 6.78 -4.09
CA PHE A 11 13.80 5.77 -4.78
C PHE A 11 12.48 6.37 -5.31
N SER A 12 11.72 7.06 -4.46
CA SER A 12 10.44 7.66 -4.83
C SER A 12 10.58 8.76 -5.87
N ARG A 13 11.68 9.54 -5.88
CA ARG A 13 11.96 10.53 -6.92
C ARG A 13 12.30 9.89 -8.26
N SER A 14 13.07 8.79 -8.25
CA SER A 14 13.38 8.01 -9.45
C SER A 14 12.09 7.47 -10.07
N VAL A 15 11.27 6.79 -9.28
CA VAL A 15 9.96 6.26 -9.73
C VAL A 15 9.03 7.38 -10.20
N TYR A 16 8.94 8.49 -9.47
CA TYR A 16 8.14 9.64 -9.89
C TYR A 16 8.55 10.21 -11.24
N SER A 17 9.85 10.24 -11.53
CA SER A 17 10.36 10.73 -12.82
C SER A 17 9.95 9.82 -13.97
N LEU A 18 9.92 8.50 -13.75
CA LEU A 18 9.44 7.51 -14.71
C LEU A 18 7.94 7.71 -15.00
N ILE A 19 7.12 7.74 -13.95
CA ILE A 19 5.66 7.95 -14.07
C ILE A 19 5.35 9.29 -14.75
N LYS A 20 6.01 10.37 -14.33
CA LYS A 20 5.76 11.72 -14.85
C LYS A 20 6.08 11.83 -16.34
N SER A 21 7.09 11.09 -16.82
CA SER A 21 7.39 11.06 -18.26
C SER A 21 6.26 10.48 -19.11
N GLU A 22 5.39 9.67 -18.49
CA GLU A 22 4.22 9.10 -19.13
C GLU A 22 2.96 9.95 -18.87
N ARG A 23 2.84 10.63 -17.71
CA ARG A 23 1.61 11.32 -17.24
C ARG A 23 1.87 12.52 -16.32
N ASP A 24 1.29 13.68 -16.64
CA ASP A 24 1.58 14.95 -15.95
C ASP A 24 0.76 15.25 -14.66
N HIS A 25 -0.18 14.38 -14.26
CA HIS A 25 -1.12 14.69 -13.17
C HIS A 25 -0.71 14.17 -11.78
N TYR A 26 0.48 13.56 -11.64
CA TYR A 26 0.96 13.05 -10.37
C TYR A 26 1.73 14.08 -9.52
N THR A 27 1.54 14.01 -8.21
CA THR A 27 2.27 14.80 -7.21
C THR A 27 3.05 13.90 -6.25
N LEU A 28 4.36 14.11 -6.13
CA LEU A 28 5.22 13.43 -5.15
C LEU A 28 5.23 14.19 -3.82
N ARG A 29 4.94 13.50 -2.70
CA ARG A 29 4.92 14.11 -1.35
C ARG A 29 5.46 13.16 -0.27
N PRO A 30 6.23 13.66 0.71
CA PRO A 30 6.50 12.91 1.94
C PRO A 30 5.27 12.93 2.85
N PHE A 31 5.05 11.86 3.61
CA PHE A 31 4.04 11.83 4.67
C PHE A 31 4.38 12.85 5.77
N ASN A 32 5.64 12.83 6.26
CA ASN A 32 6.15 13.82 7.20
C ASN A 32 7.12 14.78 6.50
N GLN A 33 6.64 15.98 6.15
CA GLN A 33 7.46 17.04 5.54
C GLN A 33 8.61 17.54 6.42
N PHE A 34 8.53 17.35 7.74
CA PHE A 34 9.58 17.75 8.68
C PHE A 34 10.68 16.70 8.82
N GLN A 35 10.42 15.45 8.38
CA GLN A 35 11.39 14.36 8.39
C GLN A 35 11.38 13.58 7.06
N PRO A 36 11.61 14.25 5.92
CA PRO A 36 11.38 13.68 4.60
C PRO A 36 12.34 12.54 4.24
N LEU A 37 13.49 12.42 4.90
CA LEU A 37 14.49 11.38 4.59
C LEU A 37 14.06 9.99 5.07
N ASP A 38 13.38 9.93 6.23
CA ASP A 38 13.04 8.68 6.93
C ASP A 38 11.53 8.44 6.97
N SER A 39 10.75 9.26 6.26
CA SER A 39 9.31 9.13 6.17
C SER A 39 8.88 8.24 5.01
N MET A 40 7.61 7.83 5.06
CA MET A 40 6.89 7.32 3.92
C MET A 40 6.76 8.39 2.84
N TRP A 41 6.78 7.97 1.59
CA TRP A 41 6.58 8.82 0.42
C TRP A 41 5.41 8.33 -0.41
N TRP A 42 4.67 9.29 -0.96
CA TRP A 42 3.52 9.05 -1.81
C TRP A 42 3.67 9.69 -3.17
N ILE A 43 3.18 9.00 -4.21
CA ILE A 43 2.90 9.58 -5.53
C ILE A 43 1.40 9.51 -5.74
N ILE A 44 0.76 10.68 -5.81
CA ILE A 44 -0.68 10.84 -5.71
C ILE A 44 -1.20 11.39 -7.04
N PRO A 45 -2.29 10.85 -7.61
CA PRO A 45 -2.90 11.33 -8.86
C PRO A 45 -3.70 12.64 -8.69
N SER A 46 -3.34 13.47 -7.71
CA SER A 46 -4.01 14.74 -7.43
C SER A 46 -3.03 15.71 -6.75
N LYS A 47 -3.38 17.00 -6.77
CA LYS A 47 -2.75 18.04 -5.96
C LYS A 47 -3.45 18.23 -4.60
N ASP A 48 -4.61 17.62 -4.40
CA ASP A 48 -5.41 17.75 -3.18
C ASP A 48 -4.70 17.17 -1.97
N TRP A 49 -4.97 17.75 -0.80
CA TRP A 49 -4.43 17.30 0.47
C TRP A 49 -5.38 17.64 1.64
N PRO A 50 -5.71 16.68 2.53
CA PRO A 50 -5.33 15.27 2.46
C PRO A 50 -6.01 14.54 1.28
N ALA A 51 -5.36 13.50 0.76
CA ALA A 51 -5.81 12.76 -0.43
C ALA A 51 -6.46 11.42 -0.08
N TYR A 52 -7.31 11.40 0.95
CA TYR A 52 -7.87 10.16 1.52
C TYR A 52 -8.72 9.36 0.53
N GLU A 53 -9.48 10.06 -0.32
CA GLU A 53 -10.32 9.43 -1.34
C GLU A 53 -9.51 8.80 -2.49
N LYS A 54 -8.19 9.00 -2.57
CA LYS A 54 -7.34 8.54 -3.68
C LYS A 54 -6.46 7.37 -3.25
N ALA A 55 -6.43 6.37 -4.11
CA ALA A 55 -5.31 5.43 -4.13
C ALA A 55 -4.03 6.17 -4.51
N LYS A 56 -2.90 5.72 -3.97
CA LYS A 56 -1.60 6.38 -4.15
C LYS A 56 -0.49 5.35 -4.16
N PHE A 57 0.54 5.57 -4.96
CA PHE A 57 1.77 4.79 -4.78
C PHE A 57 2.39 5.16 -3.43
N CYS A 58 2.97 4.17 -2.76
CA CYS A 58 3.49 4.29 -1.42
C CYS A 58 4.83 3.57 -1.27
N PHE A 59 5.78 4.24 -0.62
CA PHE A 59 7.13 3.75 -0.38
C PHE A 59 7.54 4.06 1.05
N TYR A 60 8.02 3.06 1.79
CA TYR A 60 8.53 3.27 3.15
C TYR A 60 9.51 2.17 3.54
N LYS A 61 10.38 2.46 4.51
CA LYS A 61 11.22 1.44 5.16
C LYS A 61 10.41 0.74 6.24
N GLU A 62 10.38 -0.59 6.21
CA GLU A 62 9.60 -1.39 7.18
C GLU A 62 10.17 -1.30 8.60
N ASN A 63 11.51 -1.34 8.73
CA ASN A 63 12.17 -1.28 10.02
C ASN A 63 13.24 -0.18 10.02
N LYS A 64 13.05 0.81 10.89
CA LYS A 64 13.99 1.92 11.09
C LYS A 64 15.34 1.49 11.67
N THR A 65 15.44 0.29 12.22
CA THR A 65 16.67 -0.19 12.88
C THR A 65 17.56 -1.02 11.97
N THR A 66 17.00 -1.84 11.08
CA THR A 66 17.79 -2.67 10.16
C THR A 66 18.01 -2.01 8.81
N ASP A 67 17.18 -1.05 8.42
CA ASP A 67 17.38 -0.17 7.25
C ASP A 67 17.51 -0.89 5.89
N THR A 68 17.19 -2.19 5.82
CA THR A 68 17.38 -3.00 4.60
C THR A 68 16.11 -3.18 3.79
N MET A 69 14.91 -3.15 4.39
CA MET A 69 13.68 -3.50 3.67
C MET A 69 12.88 -2.26 3.27
N LEU A 70 12.66 -2.10 1.96
CA LEU A 70 11.81 -1.09 1.35
C LEU A 70 10.48 -1.73 0.92
N PHE A 71 9.36 -1.22 1.40
CA PHE A 71 8.07 -1.46 0.78
C PHE A 71 7.90 -0.57 -0.45
N SER A 72 7.37 -1.15 -1.53
CA SER A 72 7.02 -0.46 -2.77
C SER A 72 5.69 -1.01 -3.30
N GLY A 73 4.67 -0.16 -3.40
CA GLY A 73 3.34 -0.60 -3.80
C GLY A 73 2.32 0.54 -3.85
N ILE A 74 1.07 0.20 -3.60
CA ILE A 74 -0.07 1.12 -3.48
C ILE A 74 -0.60 1.15 -2.04
N HIS A 75 -1.16 2.30 -1.68
CA HIS A 75 -1.84 2.58 -0.42
C HIS A 75 -3.24 3.10 -0.74
N ILE A 76 -4.25 2.46 -0.16
CA ILE A 76 -5.68 2.78 -0.32
C ILE A 76 -6.28 2.90 1.08
N GLU A 77 -7.06 3.94 1.32
CA GLU A 77 -7.68 4.20 2.62
C GLU A 77 -9.18 3.84 2.57
N LYS A 78 -9.66 3.12 3.58
CA LYS A 78 -11.07 2.97 3.91
C LYS A 78 -11.41 3.98 5.00
N GLY A 79 -12.30 4.92 4.68
CA GLY A 79 -12.84 5.84 5.65
C GLY A 79 -13.89 5.18 6.55
N ARG A 80 -14.39 5.95 7.51
CA ARG A 80 -15.48 5.50 8.39
C ARG A 80 -16.79 5.60 7.60
N THR A 81 -17.65 4.60 7.67
CA THR A 81 -19.01 4.67 7.07
C THR A 81 -20.03 5.27 8.03
N ALA A 82 -19.67 5.36 9.32
CA ALA A 82 -20.40 6.09 10.33
C ALA A 82 -19.39 6.84 11.22
N SER A 83 -19.47 8.17 11.24
CA SER A 83 -18.60 9.03 12.06
C SER A 83 -19.30 10.34 12.42
N LEU A 84 -18.85 10.97 13.52
CA LEU A 84 -19.24 12.32 13.91
C LEU A 84 -18.48 13.40 13.12
N SER A 85 -17.39 13.04 12.44
CA SER A 85 -16.59 13.93 11.60
C SER A 85 -16.88 13.71 10.11
N SER A 86 -17.33 14.75 9.41
CA SER A 86 -17.70 14.67 7.99
C SER A 86 -16.51 14.44 7.05
N LYS A 87 -15.27 14.73 7.48
CA LYS A 87 -14.06 14.58 6.64
C LYS A 87 -13.53 13.15 6.57
N GLU A 88 -13.89 12.34 7.56
CA GLU A 88 -13.50 10.92 7.63
C GLU A 88 -14.62 10.00 7.14
N LEU A 89 -15.78 10.58 6.83
CA LEU A 89 -16.92 9.86 6.31
C LEU A 89 -16.65 9.49 4.84
N MET A 90 -16.56 8.19 4.57
CA MET A 90 -16.36 7.68 3.24
C MET A 90 -17.60 7.95 2.37
N ASP A 91 -17.38 8.45 1.15
CA ASP A 91 -18.42 8.55 0.14
C ASP A 91 -18.04 7.77 -1.12
N HIS A 92 -18.96 7.72 -2.09
CA HIS A 92 -18.82 6.94 -3.34
C HIS A 92 -17.58 7.28 -4.18
N ARG A 93 -16.90 8.42 -3.94
CA ARG A 93 -15.73 8.87 -4.71
C ARG A 93 -14.41 8.27 -4.21
N TRP A 94 -14.44 7.58 -3.07
CA TRP A 94 -13.24 6.97 -2.51
C TRP A 94 -12.82 5.75 -3.33
N ALA A 95 -11.51 5.67 -3.63
CA ALA A 95 -10.92 4.55 -4.36
C ALA A 95 -11.23 3.19 -3.73
N TRP A 96 -11.44 3.12 -2.41
CA TRP A 96 -11.90 1.91 -1.73
C TRP A 96 -13.19 1.34 -2.35
N ASN A 97 -14.18 2.20 -2.64
CA ASN A 97 -15.45 1.75 -3.21
C ASN A 97 -15.30 1.19 -4.62
N SER A 98 -14.41 1.77 -5.43
CA SER A 98 -14.06 1.24 -6.76
C SER A 98 -13.28 -0.07 -6.64
N LEU A 99 -12.39 -0.18 -5.65
CA LEU A 99 -11.53 -1.34 -5.43
C LEU A 99 -12.33 -2.62 -5.10
N VAL A 100 -13.32 -2.51 -4.21
CA VAL A 100 -14.10 -3.66 -3.73
C VAL A 100 -15.21 -4.09 -4.70
N GLN A 101 -15.29 -3.46 -5.87
CA GLN A 101 -16.10 -3.98 -6.96
C GLN A 101 -15.44 -5.25 -7.51
N SER A 102 -16.24 -6.28 -7.75
CA SER A 102 -15.78 -7.61 -8.13
C SER A 102 -14.89 -7.62 -9.38
N GLU A 103 -15.16 -6.75 -10.37
CA GLU A 103 -14.33 -6.60 -11.56
C GLU A 103 -12.94 -6.00 -11.26
N THR A 104 -12.87 -4.94 -10.46
CA THR A 104 -11.61 -4.31 -10.04
C THR A 104 -10.79 -5.27 -9.17
N LEU A 105 -11.45 -6.00 -8.28
CA LEU A 105 -10.82 -6.95 -7.36
C LEU A 105 -10.26 -8.18 -8.09
N ALA A 106 -10.97 -8.67 -9.10
CA ALA A 106 -10.48 -9.72 -9.99
C ALA A 106 -9.25 -9.24 -10.81
N ALA A 107 -9.27 -8.00 -11.30
CA ALA A 107 -8.14 -7.40 -12.02
C ALA A 107 -6.92 -7.22 -11.11
N LEU A 108 -7.13 -6.80 -9.86
CA LEU A 108 -6.06 -6.69 -8.86
C LEU A 108 -5.46 -8.04 -8.53
N THR A 109 -6.30 -9.04 -8.25
CA THR A 109 -5.87 -10.43 -8.00
C THR A 109 -5.02 -10.95 -9.17
N SER A 110 -5.46 -10.73 -10.41
CA SER A 110 -4.70 -11.11 -11.61
C SER A 110 -3.34 -10.40 -11.71
N SER A 111 -3.27 -9.14 -11.28
CA SER A 111 -2.02 -8.37 -11.24
C SER A 111 -1.07 -8.91 -10.17
N LEU A 112 -1.59 -9.28 -8.99
CA LEU A 112 -0.80 -9.93 -7.94
C LEU A 112 -0.28 -11.31 -8.37
N VAL A 113 -1.06 -12.09 -9.13
CA VAL A 113 -0.59 -13.35 -9.73
C VAL A 113 0.59 -13.09 -10.68
N ARG A 114 0.54 -12.07 -11.54
CA ARG A 114 1.68 -11.73 -12.41
C ARG A 114 2.92 -11.32 -11.62
N ILE A 115 2.74 -10.44 -10.62
CA ILE A 115 3.82 -9.99 -9.73
C ILE A 115 4.43 -11.19 -8.97
N SER A 116 3.59 -12.16 -8.56
CA SER A 116 4.00 -13.38 -7.85
C SER A 116 4.98 -14.26 -8.62
N GLY A 117 5.07 -14.10 -9.95
CA GLY A 117 6.05 -14.80 -10.78
C GLY A 117 7.49 -14.32 -10.57
N LYS A 118 7.70 -13.16 -9.95
CA LYS A 118 9.04 -12.55 -9.73
C LYS A 118 9.28 -12.12 -8.28
N TYR A 119 8.24 -11.67 -7.59
CA TYR A 119 8.30 -11.14 -6.23
C TYR A 119 7.22 -11.78 -5.39
N THR A 120 7.38 -11.86 -4.07
CA THR A 120 6.26 -12.23 -3.20
C THR A 120 5.44 -10.97 -2.90
N PRO A 121 4.19 -10.85 -3.40
CA PRO A 121 3.36 -9.71 -3.06
C PRO A 121 2.97 -9.77 -1.59
N PHE A 122 2.87 -8.59 -1.01
CA PHE A 122 2.62 -8.35 0.40
C PHE A 122 1.37 -7.47 0.53
N ILE A 123 0.48 -7.88 1.44
CA ILE A 123 -0.73 -7.15 1.79
C ILE A 123 -0.67 -6.83 3.29
N GLN A 124 -0.98 -5.61 3.65
CA GLN A 124 -1.10 -5.18 5.05
C GLN A 124 -2.34 -4.32 5.22
N LEU A 125 -3.07 -4.59 6.30
CA LEU A 125 -4.14 -3.74 6.78
C LEU A 125 -3.69 -3.14 8.10
N ASP A 126 -3.63 -1.82 8.19
CA ASP A 126 -3.45 -1.11 9.45
C ASP A 126 -4.75 -0.43 9.83
N ALA A 127 -5.09 -0.44 11.11
CA ALA A 127 -6.26 0.24 11.62
C ALA A 127 -5.92 1.11 12.82
N HIS A 128 -6.62 2.24 12.91
CA HIS A 128 -6.44 3.24 13.94
C HIS A 128 -7.77 3.54 14.62
N ILE A 129 -7.92 3.10 15.87
CA ILE A 129 -9.08 3.45 16.70
C ILE A 129 -8.80 4.79 17.40
N THR A 130 -7.61 4.92 18.00
CA THR A 130 -7.11 6.14 18.64
C THR A 130 -5.64 6.36 18.28
N LYS A 131 -5.04 7.46 18.74
CA LYS A 131 -3.63 7.77 18.49
C LYS A 131 -2.67 6.71 19.04
N ASP A 132 -3.07 5.94 20.05
CA ASP A 132 -2.21 4.97 20.72
C ASP A 132 -2.67 3.52 20.50
N ASP A 133 -3.78 3.33 19.77
CA ASP A 133 -4.41 2.03 19.53
C ASP A 133 -4.32 1.65 18.06
N TYR A 134 -3.27 0.88 17.76
CA TYR A 134 -2.88 0.45 16.42
C TYR A 134 -3.04 -1.04 16.27
N HIS A 135 -3.89 -1.43 15.33
CA HIS A 135 -4.01 -2.80 14.90
C HIS A 135 -3.38 -3.01 13.54
N SER A 136 -2.79 -4.18 13.29
CA SER A 136 -2.23 -4.51 11.98
C SER A 136 -2.33 -6.00 11.71
N ILE A 137 -2.67 -6.38 10.49
CA ILE A 137 -2.54 -7.75 10.00
C ILE A 137 -1.83 -7.74 8.65
N GLN A 138 -1.13 -8.83 8.36
CA GLN A 138 -0.25 -8.94 7.20
C GLN A 138 -0.44 -10.28 6.50
N PHE A 139 -0.32 -10.29 5.18
CA PHE A 139 -0.40 -11.49 4.36
C PHE A 139 0.67 -11.48 3.27
N SER A 140 1.16 -12.66 2.92
CA SER A 140 1.83 -12.89 1.65
C SER A 140 0.83 -13.46 0.65
N PHE A 141 0.86 -12.97 -0.57
CA PHE A 141 0.04 -13.46 -1.66
C PHE A 141 0.78 -14.58 -2.40
N GLN A 142 0.11 -15.69 -2.63
CA GLN A 142 0.66 -16.85 -3.32
C GLN A 142 0.25 -16.87 -4.79
N PRO A 143 1.04 -17.48 -5.69
CA PRO A 143 0.71 -17.56 -7.12
C PRO A 143 -0.63 -18.25 -7.44
N ASN A 144 -1.13 -19.08 -6.53
CA ASN A 144 -2.44 -19.74 -6.67
C ASN A 144 -3.62 -18.85 -6.23
N GLY A 145 -3.38 -17.58 -5.89
CA GLY A 145 -4.41 -16.64 -5.45
C GLY A 145 -4.69 -16.65 -3.94
N GLN A 146 -4.00 -17.49 -3.17
CA GLN A 146 -4.22 -17.59 -1.73
C GLN A 146 -3.42 -16.58 -0.93
N LEU A 147 -3.98 -16.17 0.21
CA LEU A 147 -3.32 -15.39 1.25
C LEU A 147 -2.76 -16.32 2.33
N ILE A 148 -1.51 -16.07 2.72
CA ILE A 148 -0.91 -16.70 3.89
C ILE A 148 -0.61 -15.61 4.91
N LYS A 149 -1.31 -15.65 6.05
CA LYS A 149 -1.08 -14.72 7.17
C LYS A 149 0.39 -14.72 7.58
N GLN A 150 0.95 -13.53 7.76
CA GLN A 150 2.31 -13.29 8.22
C GLN A 150 2.28 -12.80 9.67
N PRO A 151 3.31 -13.12 10.47
CA PRO A 151 3.39 -12.61 11.84
C PRO A 151 3.56 -11.09 11.84
N THR A 152 2.90 -10.40 12.76
CA THR A 152 3.14 -8.99 13.10
C THR A 152 3.45 -8.82 14.58
N ASN A 153 4.05 -7.70 14.95
CA ASN A 153 4.30 -7.32 16.35
C ASN A 153 3.27 -6.33 16.89
N ARG A 154 2.16 -6.16 16.17
CA ARG A 154 1.06 -5.24 16.51
C ARG A 154 -0.13 -6.01 17.08
N ASN A 155 -1.06 -5.28 17.70
CA ASN A 155 -2.33 -5.87 18.11
C ASN A 155 -3.09 -6.32 16.84
N GLU A 156 -3.69 -7.49 16.87
CA GLU A 156 -4.46 -8.03 15.75
C GLU A 156 -5.95 -8.18 16.09
N GLU A 157 -6.37 -7.95 17.35
CA GLU A 157 -7.72 -8.25 17.87
C GLU A 157 -8.86 -7.65 17.03
N LEU A 158 -8.67 -6.41 16.54
CA LEU A 158 -9.67 -5.74 15.69
C LEU A 158 -9.94 -6.47 14.36
N PHE A 159 -8.98 -7.28 13.92
CA PHE A 159 -9.02 -8.01 12.66
C PHE A 159 -9.35 -9.50 12.85
N GLU A 160 -9.79 -9.94 14.02
CA GLU A 160 -10.20 -11.34 14.28
C GLU A 160 -11.16 -11.88 13.20
N ALA A 161 -12.13 -11.06 12.77
CA ALA A 161 -13.11 -11.44 11.74
C ALA A 161 -12.51 -11.70 10.35
N VAL A 162 -11.28 -11.25 10.08
CA VAL A 162 -10.61 -11.37 8.78
C VAL A 162 -9.33 -12.21 8.82
N MET A 163 -8.92 -12.74 9.97
CA MET A 163 -7.65 -13.46 10.11
C MET A 163 -7.59 -14.76 9.30
N GLU A 164 -8.74 -15.41 9.14
CA GLU A 164 -8.86 -16.72 8.48
C GLU A 164 -9.20 -16.59 6.99
N GLU A 165 -9.31 -15.36 6.46
CA GLU A 165 -9.66 -15.16 5.06
C GLU A 165 -8.48 -15.58 4.16
N THR A 166 -8.77 -16.46 3.21
CA THR A 166 -7.75 -17.10 2.38
C THR A 166 -7.60 -16.47 1.00
N THR A 167 -8.47 -15.52 0.65
CA THR A 167 -8.44 -14.82 -0.64
C THR A 167 -8.52 -13.31 -0.43
N LEU A 168 -8.03 -12.56 -1.41
CA LEU A 168 -8.13 -11.09 -1.38
C LEU A 168 -9.60 -10.62 -1.46
N ASP A 169 -10.44 -11.36 -2.18
CA ASP A 169 -11.87 -11.06 -2.33
C ASP A 169 -12.61 -11.15 -0.99
N ASP A 170 -12.45 -12.26 -0.28
CA ASP A 170 -13.07 -12.47 1.02
C ASP A 170 -12.55 -11.44 2.04
N LEU A 171 -11.23 -11.19 2.05
CA LEU A 171 -10.59 -10.23 2.95
C LEU A 171 -11.17 -8.82 2.80
N LEU A 172 -11.21 -8.28 1.58
CA LEU A 172 -11.66 -6.90 1.36
C LEU A 172 -13.18 -6.76 1.43
N THR A 173 -13.92 -7.81 1.05
CA THR A 173 -15.37 -7.88 1.23
C THR A 173 -15.74 -7.84 2.71
N ARG A 174 -15.07 -8.66 3.54
CA ARG A 174 -15.28 -8.66 4.99
C ARG A 174 -14.89 -7.33 5.62
N CYS A 175 -13.76 -6.74 5.24
CA CYS A 175 -13.38 -5.40 5.68
C CYS A 175 -14.44 -4.34 5.35
N THR A 176 -15.22 -4.55 4.29
CA THR A 176 -16.28 -3.63 3.86
C THR A 176 -17.58 -3.86 4.61
N LEU A 177 -17.99 -5.11 4.78
CA LEU A 177 -19.31 -5.48 5.28
C LEU A 177 -19.38 -5.67 6.80
N ASP A 178 -18.25 -5.87 7.47
CA ASP A 178 -18.25 -6.09 8.91
C ASP A 178 -18.67 -4.82 9.67
N PRO A 179 -19.74 -4.88 10.51
CA PRO A 179 -20.19 -3.73 11.29
C PRO A 179 -19.15 -3.20 12.28
N THR A 180 -18.25 -4.04 12.80
CA THR A 180 -17.20 -3.62 13.73
C THR A 180 -16.16 -2.75 13.03
N LEU A 181 -15.83 -3.08 11.78
CA LEU A 181 -14.87 -2.35 10.94
C LEU A 181 -15.47 -1.10 10.27
N SER A 182 -16.79 -0.92 10.33
CA SER A 182 -17.48 0.23 9.74
C SER A 182 -17.14 1.57 10.39
N TYR A 183 -16.71 1.55 11.66
CA TYR A 183 -16.33 2.74 12.42
C TYR A 183 -14.82 3.00 12.44
N VAL A 184 -14.06 2.15 11.75
CA VAL A 184 -12.61 2.10 11.83
C VAL A 184 -12.01 2.67 10.55
N TRP A 185 -10.96 3.47 10.70
CA TRP A 185 -10.11 3.84 9.58
C TRP A 185 -9.16 2.70 9.26
N ILE A 186 -9.13 2.25 8.00
CA ILE A 186 -8.25 1.17 7.57
C ILE A 186 -7.34 1.63 6.44
N ASP A 187 -6.04 1.48 6.63
CA ASP A 187 -5.02 1.68 5.61
C ASP A 187 -4.67 0.32 4.99
N LEU A 188 -4.95 0.16 3.70
CA LEU A 188 -4.59 -1.02 2.91
C LEU A 188 -3.32 -0.74 2.12
N TYR A 189 -2.28 -1.53 2.35
CA TYR A 189 -1.04 -1.52 1.59
C TYR A 189 -0.92 -2.80 0.78
N ILE A 190 -0.68 -2.67 -0.53
CA ILE A 190 -0.47 -3.79 -1.44
C ILE A 190 0.76 -3.53 -2.28
N GLY A 191 1.73 -4.42 -2.26
CA GLY A 191 2.98 -4.21 -2.99
C GLY A 191 3.98 -5.33 -2.79
N VAL A 192 5.26 -4.98 -2.77
CA VAL A 192 6.37 -5.91 -2.53
C VAL A 192 7.31 -5.34 -1.48
N LYS A 193 8.00 -6.22 -0.75
CA LYS A 193 9.11 -5.88 0.13
C LYS A 193 10.42 -6.18 -0.60
N LEU A 194 11.32 -5.21 -0.64
CA LEU A 194 12.56 -5.27 -1.40
C LEU A 194 13.75 -5.09 -0.46
N ASP A 195 14.76 -5.96 -0.57
CA ASP A 195 16.03 -5.74 0.11
C ASP A 195 16.83 -4.68 -0.66
N LEU A 196 17.10 -3.55 0.00
CA LEU A 196 17.91 -2.45 -0.51
C LEU A 196 19.32 -2.93 -0.88
N LYS A 197 19.84 -4.02 -0.30
CA LYS A 197 21.13 -4.62 -0.70
C LYS A 197 21.13 -5.12 -2.15
N ASP A 198 19.98 -5.48 -2.70
CA ASP A 198 19.88 -5.94 -4.09
C ASP A 198 20.10 -4.76 -5.06
N PHE A 199 19.67 -3.55 -4.69
CA PHE A 199 19.94 -2.33 -5.45
C PHE A 199 21.43 -1.96 -5.41
N HIS A 200 22.09 -2.14 -4.26
CA HIS A 200 23.53 -1.89 -4.14
C HIS A 200 24.37 -2.82 -5.02
N ARG A 201 23.88 -4.05 -5.22
CA ARG A 201 24.53 -5.05 -6.08
C ARG A 201 24.21 -4.84 -7.56
N GLY A 202 23.35 -3.89 -7.90
CA GLY A 202 22.85 -3.69 -9.26
C GLY A 202 21.96 -4.83 -9.76
N GLU A 203 21.44 -5.66 -8.85
CA GLU A 203 20.52 -6.75 -9.16
C GLU A 203 19.09 -6.22 -9.41
N LYS A 204 18.78 -5.03 -8.84
CA LYS A 204 17.52 -4.31 -9.01
C LYS A 204 17.79 -2.82 -9.22
N ASP A 205 16.90 -2.17 -9.96
CA ASP A 205 16.84 -0.72 -10.06
C ASP A 205 15.38 -0.25 -10.02
N GLU A 206 15.18 1.06 -9.89
CA GLU A 206 13.84 1.65 -9.78
C GLU A 206 13.02 1.47 -11.06
N HIS A 207 13.67 1.34 -12.22
CA HIS A 207 12.99 1.10 -13.49
C HIS A 207 12.42 -0.32 -13.55
N LEU A 208 13.18 -1.33 -13.12
CA LEU A 208 12.72 -2.72 -13.02
C LEU A 208 11.55 -2.84 -12.04
N ILE A 209 11.63 -2.22 -10.87
CA ILE A 209 10.51 -2.24 -9.91
C ILE A 209 9.27 -1.52 -10.48
N TYR A 210 9.47 -0.42 -11.20
CA TYR A 210 8.36 0.24 -11.89
C TYR A 210 7.70 -0.69 -12.90
N GLN A 211 8.47 -1.29 -13.81
CA GLN A 211 7.92 -2.15 -14.87
C GLN A 211 7.29 -3.44 -14.31
N ASP A 212 7.93 -4.08 -13.34
CA ASP A 212 7.53 -5.41 -12.88
C ASP A 212 6.43 -5.39 -11.81
N VAL A 213 6.26 -4.27 -11.10
CA VAL A 213 5.32 -4.17 -9.97
C VAL A 213 4.39 -2.99 -10.14
N LEU A 214 4.93 -1.77 -10.16
CA LEU A 214 4.12 -0.57 -10.02
C LEU A 214 3.23 -0.32 -11.24
N LYS A 215 3.71 -0.68 -12.44
CA LYS A 215 2.93 -0.56 -13.68
C LYS A 215 1.71 -1.47 -13.69
N ASP A 216 1.84 -2.68 -13.16
CA ASP A 216 0.70 -3.60 -12.99
C ASP A 216 -0.32 -3.10 -11.95
N LEU A 217 0.14 -2.29 -10.99
CA LEU A 217 -0.70 -1.68 -9.96
C LEU A 217 -1.22 -0.28 -10.32
N GLU A 218 -0.70 0.36 -11.37
CA GLU A 218 -0.96 1.77 -11.69
C GLU A 218 -2.45 2.04 -11.95
N GLN A 219 -3.14 1.10 -12.60
CA GLN A 219 -4.57 1.23 -12.88
C GLN A 219 -5.40 1.43 -11.60
N PHE A 220 -5.00 0.85 -10.47
CA PHE A 220 -5.69 0.99 -9.18
C PHE A 220 -5.37 2.30 -8.47
N VAL A 221 -4.36 3.04 -8.92
CA VAL A 221 -4.09 4.40 -8.45
C VAL A 221 -5.02 5.42 -9.12
N LEU A 222 -5.67 5.06 -10.24
CA LEU A 222 -6.48 5.96 -11.06
C LEU A 222 -7.99 5.80 -10.88
N ILE A 223 -8.41 4.88 -10.01
CA ILE A 223 -9.82 4.55 -9.75
C ILE A 223 -10.54 5.54 -8.83
#